data_AF-A0A167I8A2-F1
#
_entry.id   AF-A0A167I8A2-F1
#
_cell.length_a   1.000
_cell.length_b   1.000
_cell.length_c   1.000
_cell.angle_alpha   90.00
_cell.angle_beta   90.00
_cell.angle_gamma   90.00
#
_symmetry.space_group_name_H-M   'P 1'
#
loop_
_entity.id
_entity.type
_entity.pdbx_description
1 polymer ?
#
loop_
_entity_poly.entity_id
_entity_poly.type
_entity_poly.pdbx_seq_one_letter_code
_entity_poly.pdbx_strand_id
1 'polypeptide(L)'
;MPDTIFALSSGAPPCAIAVIRISGPDAGAALSMLAGELPDPRRASLRTLRDEEGRVLDRALVLWFPGPRTATGEDLVELHCHGGRAVIAAIENRLSNVSGLRRAEAGEFTRRAFANGVLDLAEAEGLGDLLSAETELQRQAATRALGGAISRQAENWRDRVLTLGAQVEAVLDFSDEDDVEELPGEIFDEIAALRAEMTEWLSRPPVERLREGVRVVLAGPPNSGKSSLFNALLRDAAAIISPVAGTTRDAIERPVALDGVPLVLVDTAGLRDDSTDAIERIGIERAGAQLERADLVLWLGPEGEGPEGAIEVAARADAEDFETKQAAQHVVSVVTGSGLGELETDIARRARSILPKPGEAALNARQCAAISEATDALAAIEQGQDFLAMGEELRLARRAFDALLGRASTEDMLDALFGRFCIGK
;
A
#
# COMPACT_ATOMS: atom_id res chain seq x y z
N MET A 1 9.03 -21.32 -25.10
CA MET A 1 8.07 -22.04 -24.24
C MET A 1 8.00 -21.27 -22.93
N PRO A 2 6.84 -21.19 -22.27
CA PRO A 2 6.76 -20.58 -20.95
C PRO A 2 7.69 -21.34 -19.99
N ASP A 3 8.47 -20.61 -19.21
CA ASP A 3 9.40 -21.14 -18.23
C ASP A 3 8.69 -21.44 -16.89
N THR A 4 9.31 -22.27 -16.07
CA THR A 4 8.82 -22.58 -14.72
C THR A 4 9.70 -21.88 -13.69
N ILE A 5 9.08 -21.13 -12.78
CA ILE A 5 9.79 -20.40 -11.74
C ILE A 5 9.68 -21.06 -10.38
N PHE A 6 10.68 -20.87 -9.54
CA PHE A 6 10.62 -21.24 -8.14
C PHE A 6 11.27 -20.20 -7.22
N ALA A 7 10.81 -20.11 -5.98
CA ALA A 7 11.45 -19.32 -4.94
C ALA A 7 10.96 -19.72 -3.53
N LEU A 8 11.73 -19.34 -2.52
CA LEU A 8 11.27 -19.30 -1.14
C LEU A 8 10.15 -18.25 -0.98
N SER A 9 8.95 -18.69 -0.61
CA SER A 9 7.73 -17.87 -0.46
C SER A 9 7.31 -17.63 1.00
N SER A 10 8.06 -18.16 1.97
CA SER A 10 7.88 -17.92 3.42
C SER A 10 8.78 -16.78 3.93
N GLY A 11 8.60 -16.39 5.20
CA GLY A 11 9.46 -15.41 5.87
C GLY A 11 10.94 -15.84 5.98
N ALA A 12 11.77 -14.93 6.48
CA ALA A 12 13.23 -15.10 6.50
C ALA A 12 13.70 -16.28 7.38
N PRO A 13 14.64 -17.12 6.89
CA PRO A 13 15.22 -18.20 7.68
C PRO A 13 16.32 -17.72 8.65
N PRO A 14 16.53 -18.40 9.80
CA PRO A 14 15.95 -19.72 10.14
C PRO A 14 14.51 -19.63 10.67
N CYS A 15 13.69 -20.60 10.28
CA CYS A 15 12.32 -20.77 10.75
C CYS A 15 11.96 -22.26 10.87
N ALA A 16 10.85 -22.57 11.55
CA ALA A 16 10.42 -23.97 11.72
C ALA A 16 10.02 -24.60 10.36
N ILE A 17 9.25 -23.87 9.56
CA ILE A 17 8.75 -24.30 8.25
C ILE A 17 9.05 -23.20 7.23
N ALA A 18 9.69 -23.59 6.14
CA ALA A 18 9.84 -22.80 4.94
C ALA A 18 8.93 -23.33 3.84
N VAL A 19 8.39 -22.42 3.02
CA VAL A 19 7.56 -22.77 1.86
C VAL A 19 8.31 -22.39 0.60
N ILE A 20 8.65 -23.36 -0.24
CA ILE A 20 9.19 -23.11 -1.58
C ILE A 20 8.06 -23.32 -2.59
N ARG A 21 7.76 -22.31 -3.41
CA ARG A 21 6.79 -22.40 -4.50
C ARG A 21 7.47 -22.70 -5.82
N ILE A 22 6.79 -23.45 -6.67
CA ILE A 22 7.17 -23.70 -8.07
C ILE A 22 5.92 -23.43 -8.93
N SER A 23 5.98 -22.53 -9.90
CA SER A 23 4.86 -22.16 -10.79
C SER A 23 5.28 -22.25 -12.25
N GLY A 24 4.44 -22.87 -13.09
CA GLY A 24 4.67 -22.98 -14.53
C GLY A 24 4.39 -24.39 -15.06
N PRO A 25 4.55 -24.61 -16.38
CA PRO A 25 4.17 -25.85 -17.06
C PRO A 25 4.90 -27.10 -16.55
N ASP A 26 6.12 -26.95 -16.02
CA ASP A 26 6.95 -28.06 -15.54
C ASP A 26 6.88 -28.23 -14.01
N ALA A 27 5.99 -27.51 -13.31
CA ALA A 27 5.88 -27.60 -11.85
C ALA A 27 5.60 -29.03 -11.37
N GLY A 28 4.69 -29.75 -12.04
CA GLY A 28 4.40 -31.16 -11.73
C GLY A 28 5.57 -32.11 -12.02
N ALA A 29 6.32 -31.87 -13.09
CA ALA A 29 7.52 -32.64 -13.41
C ALA A 29 8.62 -32.40 -12.36
N ALA A 30 8.80 -31.16 -11.92
CA ALA A 30 9.74 -30.79 -10.86
C ALA A 30 9.40 -31.46 -9.52
N LEU A 31 8.11 -31.47 -9.13
CA LEU A 31 7.68 -32.18 -7.93
C LEU A 31 7.93 -33.69 -8.06
N SER A 32 7.64 -34.27 -9.23
CA SER A 32 7.83 -35.70 -9.45
C SER A 32 9.29 -36.11 -9.31
N MET A 33 10.17 -35.28 -9.85
CA MET A 33 11.62 -35.47 -9.75
C MET A 33 12.11 -35.42 -8.29
N LEU A 34 11.59 -34.51 -7.47
CA LEU A 34 12.02 -34.36 -6.08
C LEU A 34 11.43 -35.43 -5.15
N ALA A 35 10.16 -35.79 -5.35
CA ALA A 35 9.34 -36.46 -4.34
C ALA A 35 8.68 -37.77 -4.82
N GLY A 36 8.86 -38.17 -6.08
CA GLY A 36 8.26 -39.38 -6.66
C GLY A 36 6.89 -39.13 -7.28
N GLU A 37 5.91 -39.99 -7.04
CA GLU A 37 4.57 -39.80 -7.64
C GLU A 37 3.88 -38.52 -7.12
N LEU A 38 3.23 -37.82 -8.05
CA LEU A 38 2.40 -36.65 -7.74
C LEU A 38 1.28 -37.03 -6.75
N PRO A 39 1.08 -36.25 -5.68
CA PRO A 39 -0.07 -36.46 -4.80
C PRO A 39 -1.37 -36.05 -5.50
N ASP A 40 -2.50 -36.47 -4.92
CA ASP A 40 -3.81 -35.99 -5.34
C ASP A 40 -3.84 -34.44 -5.32
N PRO A 41 -4.45 -33.79 -6.32
CA PRO A 41 -4.61 -32.34 -6.34
C PRO A 41 -5.16 -31.77 -5.03
N ARG A 42 -4.51 -30.74 -4.50
CA ARG A 42 -4.87 -30.01 -3.27
C ARG A 42 -4.87 -30.89 -2.00
N ARG A 43 -4.15 -32.02 -2.00
CA ARG A 43 -4.00 -32.90 -0.85
C ARG A 43 -2.59 -32.85 -0.27
N ALA A 44 -2.46 -32.33 0.96
CA ALA A 44 -1.20 -32.34 1.69
C ALA A 44 -0.68 -33.78 1.86
N SER A 45 0.54 -34.01 1.40
CA SER A 45 1.15 -35.33 1.37
C SER A 45 2.57 -35.28 1.92
N LEU A 46 2.89 -36.15 2.87
CA LEU A 46 4.24 -36.26 3.40
C LEU A 46 5.12 -37.01 2.39
N ARG A 47 6.26 -36.42 2.02
CA ARG A 47 7.23 -36.99 1.07
C ARG A 47 8.66 -36.79 1.57
N THR A 48 9.56 -37.62 1.05
CA THR A 48 11.02 -37.44 1.22
C THR A 48 11.55 -36.80 -0.04
N LEU A 49 12.08 -35.58 0.07
CA LEU A 49 12.70 -34.86 -1.02
C LEU A 49 14.12 -35.38 -1.22
N ARG A 50 14.52 -35.63 -2.47
CA ARG A 50 15.82 -36.22 -2.81
C ARG A 50 16.57 -35.42 -3.87
N ASP A 51 17.90 -35.53 -3.85
CA ASP A 51 18.77 -35.02 -4.92
C ASP A 51 18.95 -36.02 -6.07
N GLU A 52 19.86 -35.69 -7.01
CA GLU A 52 20.18 -36.51 -8.19
C GLU A 52 20.73 -37.88 -7.83
N GLU A 53 21.50 -37.95 -6.74
CA GLU A 53 22.11 -39.18 -6.23
C GLU A 53 21.19 -39.95 -5.27
N GLY A 54 19.96 -39.47 -5.06
CA GLY A 54 18.96 -40.10 -4.19
C GLY A 54 19.16 -39.84 -2.70
N ARG A 55 20.12 -38.98 -2.31
CA ARG A 55 20.34 -38.56 -0.93
C ARG A 55 19.16 -37.72 -0.47
N VAL A 56 18.84 -37.82 0.81
CA VAL A 56 17.71 -37.09 1.40
C VAL A 56 18.09 -35.63 1.58
N LEU A 57 17.30 -34.75 0.96
CA LEU A 57 17.37 -33.30 1.16
C LEU A 57 16.56 -32.90 2.40
N ASP A 58 15.31 -33.38 2.47
CA ASP A 58 14.42 -33.16 3.61
C ASP A 58 13.23 -34.13 3.59
N ARG A 59 12.45 -34.17 4.68
CA ARG A 59 11.13 -34.78 4.73
C ARG A 59 10.08 -33.68 4.91
N ALA A 60 9.33 -33.40 3.85
CA ALA A 60 8.47 -32.22 3.73
C ALA A 60 7.02 -32.60 3.43
N LEU A 61 6.08 -31.71 3.82
CA LEU A 61 4.73 -31.76 3.26
C LEU A 61 4.78 -31.14 1.87
N VAL A 62 4.15 -31.79 0.89
CA VAL A 62 4.04 -31.27 -0.47
C VAL A 62 2.58 -31.10 -0.85
N LEU A 63 2.28 -30.05 -1.63
CA LEU A 63 0.98 -29.81 -2.23
C LEU A 63 1.14 -29.62 -3.74
N TRP A 64 0.25 -30.26 -4.48
CA TRP A 64 0.12 -30.12 -5.93
C TRP A 64 -1.17 -29.38 -6.26
N PHE A 65 -1.08 -28.30 -7.04
CA PHE A 65 -2.20 -27.50 -7.48
C PHE A 65 -2.21 -27.41 -9.00
N PRO A 66 -3.00 -28.24 -9.70
CA PRO A 66 -3.19 -28.04 -11.13
C PRO A 66 -3.97 -26.74 -11.38
N GLY A 67 -3.54 -25.99 -12.39
CA GLY A 67 -4.19 -24.78 -12.89
C GLY A 67 -5.62 -25.04 -13.37
N PRO A 68 -6.40 -23.98 -13.65
CA PRO A 68 -6.05 -22.56 -13.52
C PRO A 68 -6.40 -21.95 -12.14
N ARG A 69 -6.99 -22.74 -11.23
CA ARG A 69 -7.41 -22.25 -9.90
C ARG A 69 -6.26 -22.31 -8.90
N THR A 70 -5.25 -21.46 -9.13
CA THR A 70 -4.03 -21.31 -8.34
C THR A 70 -3.68 -19.83 -8.17
N ALA A 71 -2.68 -19.51 -7.34
CA ALA A 71 -2.27 -18.13 -7.10
C ALA A 71 -1.75 -17.41 -8.35
N THR A 72 -1.15 -18.14 -9.30
CA THR A 72 -0.60 -17.58 -10.54
C THR A 72 -1.48 -17.85 -11.75
N GLY A 73 -2.49 -18.72 -11.65
CA GLY A 73 -3.26 -19.21 -12.80
C GLY A 73 -2.61 -20.39 -13.51
N GLU A 74 -1.38 -20.76 -13.13
CA GLU A 74 -0.61 -21.86 -13.68
C GLU A 74 -0.65 -23.10 -12.78
N ASP A 75 -0.07 -24.21 -13.24
CA ASP A 75 0.29 -25.32 -12.36
C ASP A 75 1.26 -24.85 -11.27
N LEU A 76 0.97 -25.21 -10.01
CA LEU A 76 1.68 -24.72 -8.84
C LEU A 76 2.00 -25.88 -7.87
N VAL A 77 3.19 -25.87 -7.32
CA VAL A 77 3.64 -26.76 -6.24
C VAL A 77 4.04 -25.94 -5.03
N GLU A 78 3.70 -26.42 -3.84
CA GLU A 78 4.25 -25.92 -2.58
C GLU A 78 5.00 -27.02 -1.84
N LEU A 79 6.26 -26.75 -1.48
CA LEU A 79 7.10 -27.60 -0.65
C LEU A 79 7.22 -26.96 0.74
N HIS A 80 6.65 -27.60 1.76
CA HIS A 80 6.67 -27.17 3.15
C HIS A 80 7.78 -27.94 3.88
N CYS A 81 9.01 -27.42 3.78
CA CYS A 81 10.24 -28.03 4.28
C CYS A 81 10.70 -27.38 5.59
N HIS A 82 11.69 -27.97 6.26
CA HIS A 82 12.33 -27.35 7.42
C HIS A 82 13.05 -26.07 6.99
N GLY A 83 12.85 -24.97 7.73
CA GLY A 83 13.36 -23.64 7.39
C GLY A 83 14.84 -23.40 7.68
N GLY A 84 15.66 -24.44 7.59
CA GLY A 84 17.12 -24.33 7.69
C GLY A 84 17.72 -23.78 6.40
N ARG A 85 18.62 -22.80 6.48
CA ARG A 85 19.26 -22.18 5.31
C ARG A 85 19.90 -23.19 4.35
N ALA A 86 20.56 -24.21 4.91
CA ALA A 86 21.17 -25.28 4.12
C ALA A 86 20.15 -26.18 3.41
N VAL A 87 19.00 -26.44 4.04
CA VAL A 87 17.90 -27.24 3.46
C VAL A 87 17.29 -26.49 2.28
N ILE A 88 16.95 -25.21 2.49
CA ILE A 88 16.39 -24.34 1.44
C ILE A 88 17.37 -24.26 0.26
N ALA A 89 18.65 -23.97 0.53
CA ALA A 89 19.66 -23.87 -0.52
C ALA A 89 19.84 -25.18 -1.30
N ALA A 90 19.79 -26.34 -0.62
CA ALA A 90 19.93 -27.64 -1.27
C ALA A 90 18.74 -27.95 -2.19
N ILE A 91 17.51 -27.65 -1.76
CA ILE A 91 16.30 -27.82 -2.58
C ILE A 91 16.32 -26.85 -3.77
N GLU A 92 16.63 -25.58 -3.56
CA GLU A 92 16.73 -24.58 -4.64
C GLU A 92 17.82 -24.94 -5.65
N ASN A 93 18.98 -25.43 -5.20
CA ASN A 93 20.04 -25.86 -6.10
C ASN A 93 19.61 -27.07 -6.95
N ARG A 94 18.86 -28.01 -6.36
CA ARG A 94 18.30 -29.14 -7.10
C ARG A 94 17.32 -28.67 -8.18
N LEU A 95 16.48 -27.68 -7.88
CA LEU A 95 15.55 -27.08 -8.85
C LEU A 95 16.27 -26.29 -9.96
N SER A 96 17.32 -25.51 -9.61
CA SER A 96 18.13 -24.76 -10.58
C SER A 96 18.79 -25.65 -11.64
N ASN A 97 19.06 -26.92 -11.34
CA ASN A 97 19.72 -27.85 -12.26
C ASN A 97 18.74 -28.48 -13.27
N VAL A 98 17.44 -28.21 -13.17
CA VAL A 98 16.43 -28.73 -14.09
C VAL A 98 16.29 -27.78 -15.27
N SER A 99 16.44 -28.32 -16.49
CA SER A 99 16.19 -27.54 -17.71
C SER A 99 14.74 -27.03 -17.75
N GLY A 100 14.54 -25.74 -18.02
CA GLY A 100 13.23 -25.10 -18.03
C GLY A 100 12.81 -24.47 -16.70
N LEU A 101 13.55 -24.72 -15.61
CA LEU A 101 13.34 -24.08 -14.32
C LEU A 101 14.32 -22.93 -14.08
N ARG A 102 13.84 -21.87 -13.44
CA ARG A 102 14.70 -20.79 -12.94
C ARG A 102 14.18 -20.20 -11.64
N ARG A 103 15.03 -19.43 -10.97
CA ARG A 103 14.60 -18.63 -9.82
C ARG A 103 13.63 -17.53 -10.27
N ALA A 104 12.59 -17.32 -9.47
CA ALA A 104 11.66 -16.22 -9.68
C ALA A 104 12.33 -14.87 -9.42
N GLU A 105 11.95 -13.86 -10.18
CA GLU A 105 12.28 -12.46 -9.90
C GLU A 105 11.36 -11.89 -8.80
N ALA A 106 11.69 -10.68 -8.33
CA ALA A 106 10.87 -9.96 -7.36
C ALA A 106 9.46 -9.68 -7.93
N GLY A 107 8.41 -10.06 -7.20
CA GLY A 107 7.03 -9.85 -7.64
C GLY A 107 6.56 -10.77 -8.76
N GLU A 108 7.37 -11.72 -9.22
CA GLU A 108 7.06 -12.44 -10.47
C GLU A 108 5.84 -13.36 -10.34
N PHE A 109 5.60 -13.97 -9.16
CA PHE A 109 4.39 -14.76 -8.94
C PHE A 109 3.14 -13.89 -9.07
N THR A 110 3.13 -12.71 -8.45
CA THR A 110 2.03 -11.74 -8.57
C THR A 110 1.91 -11.20 -10.01
N ARG A 111 3.02 -10.96 -10.71
CA ARG A 111 3.01 -10.56 -12.14
C ARG A 111 2.35 -11.62 -13.02
N ARG A 112 2.64 -12.90 -12.80
CA ARG A 112 1.99 -14.01 -13.52
C ARG A 112 0.51 -14.12 -13.18
N ALA A 113 0.15 -13.93 -11.92
CA ALA A 113 -1.26 -13.87 -11.50
C ALA A 113 -2.03 -12.79 -12.27
N PHE A 114 -1.44 -11.61 -12.41
CA PHE A 114 -1.99 -10.52 -13.21
C PHE A 114 -2.10 -10.88 -14.70
N ALA A 115 -1.01 -11.38 -15.31
CA ALA A 115 -1.00 -11.76 -16.72
C ALA A 115 -2.02 -12.87 -17.08
N ASN A 116 -2.32 -13.75 -16.12
CA ASN A 116 -3.30 -14.83 -16.27
C ASN A 116 -4.72 -14.43 -15.84
N GLY A 117 -4.96 -13.17 -15.48
CA GLY A 117 -6.28 -12.66 -15.09
C GLY A 117 -6.80 -13.20 -13.76
N VAL A 118 -5.90 -13.68 -12.87
CA VAL A 118 -6.25 -14.09 -11.51
C VAL A 118 -6.48 -12.88 -10.62
N LEU A 119 -5.74 -11.80 -10.85
CA LEU A 119 -5.83 -10.52 -10.18
C LEU A 119 -5.77 -9.40 -11.22
N ASP A 120 -6.45 -8.29 -10.98
CA ASP A 120 -6.17 -7.05 -11.72
C ASP A 120 -5.08 -6.20 -11.05
N LEU A 121 -4.76 -5.06 -11.66
CA LEU A 121 -3.69 -4.19 -11.17
C LEU A 121 -4.01 -3.56 -9.81
N ALA A 122 -5.27 -3.19 -9.55
CA ALA A 122 -5.68 -2.59 -8.28
C ALA A 122 -5.66 -3.64 -7.15
N GLU A 123 -6.06 -4.88 -7.44
CA GLU A 123 -5.97 -6.00 -6.51
C GLU A 123 -4.50 -6.37 -6.21
N ALA A 124 -3.63 -6.36 -7.21
CA ALA A 124 -2.19 -6.57 -7.02
C ALA A 124 -1.57 -5.50 -6.12
N GLU A 125 -1.92 -4.22 -6.32
CA GLU A 125 -1.50 -3.12 -5.41
C GLU A 125 -2.00 -3.36 -3.98
N GLY A 126 -3.27 -3.76 -3.83
CA GLY A 126 -3.88 -4.10 -2.54
C GLY A 126 -3.23 -5.31 -1.85
N LEU A 127 -2.72 -6.29 -2.61
CA LEU A 127 -1.91 -7.38 -2.06
C LEU A 127 -0.59 -6.84 -1.48
N GLY A 128 0.07 -5.93 -2.19
CA GLY A 128 1.28 -5.25 -1.71
C GLY A 128 1.03 -4.50 -0.40
N ASP A 129 -0.06 -3.73 -0.35
CA ASP A 129 -0.55 -3.07 0.87
C ASP A 129 -0.72 -4.05 2.03
N LEU A 130 -1.38 -5.18 1.78
CA LEU A 130 -1.72 -6.14 2.83
C LEU A 130 -0.46 -6.80 3.41
N LEU A 131 0.52 -7.07 2.55
CA LEU A 131 1.79 -7.68 2.95
C LEU A 131 2.66 -6.73 3.78
N SER A 132 2.54 -5.42 3.54
CA SER A 132 3.24 -4.37 4.28
C SER A 132 2.43 -3.77 5.43
N ALA A 133 1.21 -4.24 5.67
CA ALA A 133 0.35 -3.71 6.73
C ALA A 133 0.88 -4.08 8.12
N GLU A 134 0.98 -3.07 8.99
CA GLU A 134 1.48 -3.20 10.36
C GLU A 134 0.43 -2.85 11.41
N THR A 135 -0.57 -2.09 11.01
CA THR A 135 -1.74 -1.73 11.83
C THR A 135 -2.99 -2.43 11.31
N GLU A 136 -3.94 -2.67 12.23
CA GLU A 136 -5.25 -3.22 11.86
C GLU A 136 -5.98 -2.33 10.86
N LEU A 137 -5.77 -1.01 10.93
CA LEU A 137 -6.33 -0.06 9.98
C LEU A 137 -5.78 -0.25 8.56
N GLN A 138 -4.45 -0.34 8.41
CA GLN A 138 -3.81 -0.66 7.13
C GLN A 138 -4.33 -2.00 6.58
N ARG A 139 -4.39 -3.03 7.44
CA ARG A 139 -4.87 -4.37 7.05
C ARG A 139 -6.31 -4.35 6.52
N GLN A 140 -7.21 -3.63 7.18
CA GLN A 140 -8.61 -3.51 6.76
C GLN A 140 -8.77 -2.80 5.41
N ALA A 141 -8.03 -1.71 5.19
CA ALA A 141 -8.05 -1.00 3.91
C ALA A 141 -7.50 -1.88 2.78
N ALA A 142 -6.34 -2.50 3.00
CA ALA A 142 -5.68 -3.39 2.06
C ALA A 142 -6.54 -4.61 1.69
N THR A 143 -7.19 -5.23 2.68
CA THR A 143 -8.07 -6.38 2.47
C THR A 143 -9.25 -6.02 1.56
N ARG A 144 -9.78 -4.79 1.64
CA ARG A 144 -10.87 -4.35 0.76
C ARG A 144 -10.40 -4.07 -0.66
N ALA A 145 -9.23 -3.44 -0.80
CA ALA A 145 -8.62 -3.22 -2.12
C ALA A 145 -8.34 -4.56 -2.81
N LEU A 146 -7.69 -5.50 -2.10
CA LEU A 146 -7.46 -6.86 -2.58
C LEU A 146 -8.77 -7.63 -2.85
N GLY A 147 -9.82 -7.35 -2.09
CA GLY A 147 -11.15 -7.91 -2.31
C GLY A 147 -11.89 -7.29 -3.51
N GLY A 148 -11.22 -6.55 -4.39
CA GLY A 148 -11.75 -5.99 -5.63
C GLY A 148 -12.72 -4.82 -5.45
N ALA A 149 -12.69 -4.12 -4.32
CA ALA A 149 -13.62 -3.00 -4.09
C ALA A 149 -13.39 -1.84 -5.08
N ILE A 150 -12.13 -1.53 -5.37
CA ILE A 150 -11.75 -0.51 -6.35
C ILE A 150 -12.06 -1.00 -7.76
N SER A 151 -11.71 -2.26 -8.05
CA SER A 151 -11.95 -2.90 -9.35
C SER A 151 -13.40 -2.89 -9.76
N ARG A 152 -14.31 -3.35 -8.88
CA ARG A 152 -15.76 -3.34 -9.14
C ARG A 152 -16.29 -1.94 -9.39
N GLN A 153 -15.79 -0.94 -8.65
CA GLN A 153 -16.24 0.43 -8.85
C GLN A 153 -15.75 0.98 -10.20
N ALA A 154 -14.48 0.74 -10.55
CA ALA A 154 -13.93 1.15 -11.84
C ALA A 154 -14.61 0.44 -13.02
N GLU A 155 -14.94 -0.84 -12.89
CA GLU A 155 -15.72 -1.57 -13.89
C GLU A 155 -17.13 -0.99 -14.06
N ASN A 156 -17.82 -0.68 -12.95
CA ASN A 156 -19.12 -0.03 -13.00
C ASN A 156 -19.06 1.32 -13.76
N TRP A 157 -18.13 2.21 -13.40
CA TRP A 157 -17.96 3.47 -14.11
C TRP A 157 -17.61 3.27 -15.59
N ARG A 158 -16.72 2.32 -15.88
CA ARG A 158 -16.32 1.99 -17.24
C ARG A 158 -17.51 1.51 -18.09
N ASP A 159 -18.37 0.66 -17.53
CA ASP A 159 -19.54 0.13 -18.25
C ASP A 159 -20.60 1.20 -18.49
N ARG A 160 -20.77 2.15 -17.55
CA ARG A 160 -21.62 3.33 -17.72
C ARG A 160 -21.08 4.26 -18.82
N VAL A 161 -19.79 4.56 -18.81
CA VAL A 161 -19.13 5.36 -19.87
C VAL A 161 -19.19 4.64 -21.23
N LEU A 162 -19.06 3.32 -21.26
CA LEU A 162 -19.21 2.54 -22.49
C LEU A 162 -20.63 2.65 -23.05
N THR A 163 -21.64 2.62 -22.19
CA THR A 163 -23.05 2.77 -22.57
C THR A 163 -23.30 4.17 -23.15
N LEU A 164 -22.79 5.21 -22.51
CA LEU A 164 -22.85 6.58 -23.03
C LEU A 164 -22.14 6.70 -24.40
N GLY A 165 -20.97 6.09 -24.54
CA GLY A 165 -20.22 6.09 -25.79
C GLY A 165 -20.98 5.40 -26.93
N ALA A 166 -21.66 4.29 -26.65
CA ALA A 166 -22.48 3.59 -27.63
C ALA A 166 -23.69 4.43 -28.10
N GLN A 167 -24.27 5.23 -27.22
CA GLN A 167 -25.37 6.14 -27.56
C GLN A 167 -24.89 7.28 -28.49
N VAL A 168 -23.73 7.86 -28.19
CA VAL A 168 -23.12 8.88 -29.05
C VAL A 168 -22.74 8.31 -30.42
N GLU A 169 -22.14 7.11 -30.46
CA GLU A 169 -21.76 6.43 -31.71
C GLU A 169 -22.99 6.15 -32.59
N ALA A 170 -24.11 5.73 -31.98
CA ALA A 170 -25.35 5.50 -32.73
C ALA A 170 -25.83 6.78 -33.43
N VAL A 171 -25.84 7.92 -32.73
CA VAL A 171 -26.24 9.20 -33.34
C VAL A 171 -25.28 9.61 -34.47
N LEU A 172 -23.97 9.37 -34.32
CA LEU A 172 -22.99 9.66 -35.36
C LEU A 172 -23.22 8.81 -36.62
N ASP A 173 -23.42 7.50 -36.47
CA ASP A 173 -23.60 6.56 -37.58
C ASP A 173 -24.88 6.80 -38.39
N PHE A 174 -25.94 7.32 -37.76
CA PHE A 174 -27.25 7.55 -38.40
C PHE A 174 -27.53 9.05 -38.72
N SER A 175 -26.54 9.94 -38.54
CA SER A 175 -26.69 11.39 -38.75
C SER A 175 -26.97 11.83 -40.20
N ASP A 176 -26.77 10.94 -41.19
CA ASP A 176 -27.03 11.17 -42.62
C ASP A 176 -28.44 10.72 -43.07
N GLU A 177 -29.22 10.05 -42.22
CA GLU A 177 -30.62 9.71 -42.49
C GLU A 177 -31.51 10.89 -42.02
N ASP A 178 -32.51 11.29 -42.83
CA ASP A 178 -33.29 12.55 -42.71
C ASP A 178 -34.06 12.76 -41.36
N ASP A 179 -33.89 11.89 -40.37
CA ASP A 179 -34.40 11.99 -39.00
C ASP A 179 -33.21 12.12 -38.02
N VAL A 180 -32.78 13.36 -37.72
CA VAL A 180 -31.70 13.61 -36.75
C VAL A 180 -32.15 13.17 -35.35
N GLU A 181 -31.67 12.02 -34.86
CA GLU A 181 -31.87 11.60 -33.48
C GLU A 181 -31.07 12.53 -32.54
N GLU A 182 -31.76 13.39 -31.80
CA GLU A 182 -31.14 14.15 -30.71
C GLU A 182 -30.76 13.22 -29.56
N LEU A 183 -29.59 13.44 -28.95
CA LEU A 183 -29.21 12.70 -27.74
C LEU A 183 -30.23 12.94 -26.62
N PRO A 184 -30.64 11.89 -25.89
CA PRO A 184 -31.51 12.05 -24.72
C PRO A 184 -30.87 12.98 -23.69
N GLY A 185 -31.64 13.94 -23.15
CA GLY A 185 -31.15 14.85 -22.10
C GLY A 185 -30.60 14.14 -20.85
N GLU A 186 -31.07 12.91 -20.60
CA GLU A 186 -30.64 12.03 -19.51
C GLU A 186 -29.13 11.71 -19.55
N ILE A 187 -28.48 11.82 -20.72
CA ILE A 187 -27.03 11.61 -20.86
C ILE A 187 -26.23 12.60 -20.03
N PHE A 188 -26.60 13.88 -20.03
CA PHE A 188 -25.87 14.90 -19.28
C PHE A 188 -26.06 14.74 -17.77
N ASP A 189 -27.25 14.30 -17.34
CA ASP A 189 -27.53 13.96 -15.95
C ASP A 189 -26.66 12.78 -15.48
N GLU A 190 -26.50 11.77 -16.33
CA GLU A 190 -25.66 10.59 -16.04
C GLU A 190 -24.16 10.93 -16.01
N ILE A 191 -23.68 11.79 -16.92
CA ILE A 191 -22.30 12.31 -16.88
C ILE A 191 -22.07 13.08 -15.59
N ALA A 192 -23.01 13.95 -15.19
CA ALA A 192 -22.91 14.70 -13.94
C ALA A 192 -22.90 13.78 -12.71
N ALA A 193 -23.72 12.72 -12.72
CA ALA A 193 -23.74 11.71 -11.66
C ALA A 193 -22.40 10.95 -11.55
N LEU A 194 -21.85 10.49 -12.68
CA LEU A 194 -20.54 9.84 -12.74
C LEU A 194 -19.44 10.73 -12.17
N ARG A 195 -19.41 12.01 -12.56
CA ARG A 195 -18.42 12.98 -12.05
C ARG A 195 -18.57 13.20 -10.56
N ALA A 196 -19.80 13.30 -10.04
CA ALA A 196 -20.04 13.46 -8.61
C ALA A 196 -19.53 12.25 -7.81
N GLU A 197 -19.78 11.03 -8.28
CA GLU A 197 -19.25 9.81 -7.65
C GLU A 197 -17.72 9.77 -7.66
N MET A 198 -17.08 10.07 -8.80
CA MET A 198 -15.62 10.09 -8.90
C MET A 198 -15.01 11.17 -8.01
N THR A 199 -15.63 12.35 -7.95
CA THR A 199 -15.20 13.44 -7.05
C THR A 199 -15.30 13.03 -5.58
N GLU A 200 -16.36 12.30 -5.20
CA GLU A 200 -16.49 11.76 -3.84
C GLU A 200 -15.34 10.79 -3.53
N TRP A 201 -15.00 9.90 -4.44
CA TRP A 201 -13.86 8.98 -4.27
C TRP A 201 -12.51 9.70 -4.18
N LEU A 202 -12.29 10.70 -5.02
CA LEU A 202 -11.09 11.55 -5.00
C LEU A 202 -10.98 12.40 -3.73
N SER A 203 -12.10 12.71 -3.08
CA SER A 203 -12.11 13.46 -1.81
C SER A 203 -11.65 12.64 -0.61
N ARG A 204 -11.57 11.31 -0.73
CA ARG A 204 -11.10 10.43 0.34
C ARG A 204 -9.58 10.58 0.52
N PRO A 205 -9.06 10.53 1.76
CA PRO A 205 -7.62 10.52 1.96
C PRO A 205 -6.96 9.35 1.19
N PRO A 206 -5.78 9.56 0.59
CA PRO A 206 -5.11 8.53 -0.18
C PRO A 206 -4.53 7.43 0.72
N VAL A 207 -4.35 6.22 0.18
CA VAL A 207 -3.84 5.05 0.92
C VAL A 207 -2.40 5.26 1.42
N GLU A 208 -1.61 6.11 0.74
CA GLU A 208 -0.25 6.47 1.15
C GLU A 208 -0.22 7.02 2.57
N ARG A 209 -1.25 7.75 3.02
CA ARG A 209 -1.32 8.23 4.41
C ARG A 209 -1.43 7.10 5.42
N LEU A 210 -2.04 5.98 5.05
CA LEU A 210 -2.03 4.77 5.88
C LEU A 210 -0.64 4.14 5.89
N ARG A 211 0.06 4.08 4.76
CA ARG A 211 1.40 3.48 4.65
C ARG A 211 2.48 4.30 5.36
N GLU A 212 2.52 5.59 5.07
CA GLU A 212 3.52 6.53 5.58
C GLU A 212 3.25 6.93 7.03
N GLY A 213 1.99 6.86 7.46
CA GLY A 213 1.55 7.29 8.79
C GLY A 213 1.41 8.81 8.89
N VAL A 214 0.63 9.25 9.88
CA VAL A 214 0.44 10.68 10.15
C VAL A 214 1.69 11.24 10.83
N ARG A 215 2.29 12.29 10.26
CA ARG A 215 3.48 12.92 10.84
C ARG A 215 3.12 13.83 12.01
N VAL A 216 3.60 13.44 13.20
CA VAL A 216 3.42 14.19 14.44
C VAL A 216 4.76 14.78 14.86
N VAL A 217 4.89 16.10 14.75
CA VAL A 217 6.13 16.82 15.03
C VAL A 217 6.07 17.44 16.42
N LEU A 218 7.07 17.15 17.26
CA LEU A 218 7.25 17.80 18.55
C LEU A 218 8.12 19.05 18.37
N ALA A 219 7.57 20.22 18.69
CA ALA A 219 8.20 21.53 18.47
C ALA A 219 8.18 22.41 19.74
N GLY A 220 9.16 23.30 19.85
CA GLY A 220 9.35 24.18 21.00
C GLY A 220 10.82 24.51 21.28
N PRO A 221 11.11 25.41 22.23
CA PRO A 221 12.47 25.82 22.58
C PRO A 221 13.26 24.70 23.28
N PRO A 222 14.59 24.80 23.41
CA PRO A 222 15.39 23.86 24.21
C PRO A 222 14.84 23.69 25.63
N ASN A 223 15.01 22.49 26.22
CA ASN A 223 14.58 22.16 27.58
C ASN A 223 13.06 22.23 27.86
N SER A 224 12.22 22.37 26.82
CA SER A 224 10.75 22.37 26.95
C SER A 224 10.13 20.98 27.22
N GLY A 225 10.95 19.93 27.35
CA GLY A 225 10.48 18.56 27.59
C GLY A 225 10.16 17.74 26.32
N LYS A 226 10.50 18.23 25.12
CA LYS A 226 10.27 17.52 23.83
C LYS A 226 10.80 16.09 23.82
N SER A 227 12.10 15.90 24.02
CA SER A 227 12.70 14.57 23.96
C SER A 227 12.21 13.64 25.07
N SER A 228 11.85 14.19 26.24
CA SER A 228 11.21 13.41 27.29
C SER A 228 9.82 12.93 26.88
N LEU A 229 8.99 13.81 26.30
CA LEU A 229 7.66 13.47 25.82
C LEU A 229 7.71 12.52 24.62
N PHE A 230 8.62 12.75 23.67
CA PHE A 230 8.87 11.86 22.54
C PHE A 230 9.19 10.43 23.00
N ASN A 231 10.12 10.30 23.95
CA ASN A 231 10.47 9.00 24.51
C ASN A 231 9.35 8.37 25.35
N ALA A 232 8.49 9.17 25.98
CA ALA A 232 7.31 8.67 26.68
C ALA A 232 6.30 8.09 25.69
N LEU A 233 5.93 8.84 24.65
CA LEU A 233 5.03 8.39 23.59
C LEU A 233 5.56 7.14 22.88
N LEU A 234 6.88 7.02 22.71
CA LEU A 234 7.49 5.82 22.12
C LEU A 234 7.42 4.58 23.00
N ARG A 235 7.38 4.72 24.33
CA ARG A 235 7.34 3.57 25.25
C ARG A 235 5.96 2.93 25.28
N ASP A 236 4.92 3.75 25.22
CA ASP A 236 3.54 3.29 25.28
C ASP A 236 2.99 2.92 23.90
N ALA A 237 3.61 3.41 22.81
CA ALA A 237 3.26 3.02 21.45
C ALA A 237 3.80 1.64 21.05
N ALA A 238 3.03 0.93 20.22
CA ALA A 238 3.54 -0.28 19.57
C ALA A 238 4.54 0.11 18.48
N ALA A 239 5.74 -0.49 18.51
CA ALA A 239 6.77 -0.27 17.50
C ALA A 239 6.32 -0.83 16.13
N ILE A 240 6.39 0.02 15.10
CA ILE A 240 6.17 -0.33 13.69
C ILE A 240 7.55 -0.56 13.04
N ILE A 241 7.74 -1.69 12.36
CA ILE A 241 8.94 -2.05 11.62
C ILE A 241 8.83 -1.52 10.19
N SER A 242 9.39 -0.33 9.93
CA SER A 242 9.42 0.22 8.57
C SER A 242 10.08 -0.74 7.57
N PRO A 243 9.44 -1.01 6.41
CA PRO A 243 9.99 -1.87 5.35
C PRO A 243 11.10 -1.22 4.52
N VAL A 244 11.44 0.05 4.75
CA VAL A 244 12.53 0.73 4.03
C VAL A 244 13.88 0.24 4.56
N ALA A 245 14.60 -0.54 3.74
CA ALA A 245 15.97 -0.95 4.01
C ALA A 245 16.91 0.27 4.08
N GLY A 246 17.18 0.75 5.30
CA GLY A 246 18.01 1.93 5.59
C GLY A 246 17.18 3.22 5.64
N THR A 247 17.06 3.93 6.76
CA THR A 247 18.18 4.46 7.55
C THR A 247 17.90 4.34 9.06
N THR A 248 18.45 3.31 9.71
CA THR A 248 18.70 3.32 11.17
C THR A 248 19.78 4.33 11.59
N ARG A 249 20.02 5.37 10.78
CA ARG A 249 21.04 6.40 10.97
C ARG A 249 20.49 7.81 11.14
N ASP A 250 19.22 8.06 10.83
CA ASP A 250 18.57 9.34 11.12
C ASP A 250 17.73 9.18 12.39
N ALA A 251 18.28 9.64 13.52
CA ALA A 251 17.76 9.38 14.87
C ALA A 251 16.42 10.08 15.21
N ILE A 252 15.76 10.73 14.26
CA ILE A 252 14.74 11.75 14.52
C ILE A 252 13.30 11.30 14.19
N GLU A 253 13.12 10.32 13.30
CA GLU A 253 11.80 9.83 12.90
C GLU A 253 11.57 8.41 13.41
N ARG A 254 10.40 8.19 14.02
CA ARG A 254 10.02 6.89 14.59
C ARG A 254 8.59 6.54 14.19
N PRO A 255 8.41 5.52 13.33
CA PRO A 255 7.08 5.01 13.02
C PRO A 255 6.53 4.25 14.23
N VAL A 256 5.29 4.55 14.61
CA VAL A 256 4.61 3.98 15.78
C VAL A 256 3.11 3.79 15.53
N ALA A 257 2.47 2.91 16.28
CA ALA A 257 1.02 2.82 16.33
C ALA A 257 0.49 3.30 17.69
N LEU A 258 -0.36 4.33 17.69
CA LEU A 258 -1.16 4.74 18.86
C LEU A 258 -2.63 4.40 18.57
N ASP A 259 -3.27 3.60 19.44
CA ASP A 259 -4.63 3.10 19.27
C ASP A 259 -4.91 2.47 17.88
N GLY A 260 -3.90 1.82 17.31
CA GLY A 260 -3.97 1.21 15.97
C GLY A 260 -3.92 2.22 14.81
N VAL A 261 -3.67 3.50 15.08
CA VAL A 261 -3.45 4.54 14.08
C VAL A 261 -1.96 4.62 13.74
N PRO A 262 -1.55 4.49 12.46
CA PRO A 262 -0.15 4.61 12.06
C PRO A 262 0.30 6.07 12.13
N LEU A 263 1.37 6.33 12.87
CA LEU A 263 1.97 7.65 13.05
C LEU A 263 3.48 7.59 12.77
N VAL A 264 4.06 8.75 12.46
CA VAL A 264 5.51 8.97 12.50
C VAL A 264 5.77 10.10 13.49
N LEU A 265 6.37 9.75 14.64
CA LEU A 265 6.81 10.74 15.61
C LEU A 265 8.14 11.35 15.17
N VAL A 266 8.24 12.67 15.29
CA VAL A 266 9.42 13.43 14.86
C VAL A 266 9.89 14.34 16.00
N ASP A 267 11.12 14.15 16.47
CA ASP A 267 11.73 15.03 17.47
C ASP A 267 12.63 16.10 16.82
N THR A 268 12.21 17.37 16.86
CA THR A 268 13.01 18.48 16.33
C THR A 268 14.27 18.79 17.15
N ALA A 269 14.41 18.25 18.37
CA ALA A 269 15.57 18.49 19.23
C ALA A 269 16.84 17.80 18.75
N GLY A 270 16.73 16.58 18.18
CA GLY A 270 17.89 15.78 17.72
C GLY A 270 18.62 16.35 16.49
N LEU A 271 18.17 17.49 15.95
CA LEU A 271 18.77 18.21 14.83
C LEU A 271 19.81 19.26 15.24
N ARG A 272 19.99 19.49 16.55
CA ARG A 272 20.81 20.58 17.11
C ARG A 272 22.08 20.10 17.83
N ASP A 273 22.35 18.80 17.88
CA ASP A 273 23.54 18.26 18.54
C ASP A 273 24.77 18.38 17.62
N ASP A 274 25.37 19.58 17.58
CA ASP A 274 26.81 19.81 17.57
C ASP A 274 27.09 21.32 17.44
N SER A 275 27.73 21.89 18.46
CA SER A 275 27.99 23.32 18.61
C SER A 275 28.91 23.90 17.53
N THR A 276 28.33 24.67 16.59
CA THR A 276 28.94 25.80 15.84
C THR A 276 27.81 26.64 15.24
N ASP A 277 27.99 27.97 15.13
CA ASP A 277 26.97 28.92 14.60
C ASP A 277 26.40 28.54 13.21
N ALA A 278 27.16 27.79 12.41
CA ALA A 278 26.71 27.29 11.11
C ALA A 278 25.72 26.10 11.21
N ILE A 279 25.86 25.25 12.23
CA ILE A 279 24.99 24.09 12.48
C ILE A 279 23.66 24.56 13.08
N GLU A 280 23.65 25.63 13.89
CA GLU A 280 22.43 26.19 14.47
C GLU A 280 21.45 26.70 13.40
N ARG A 281 21.95 27.40 12.37
CA ARG A 281 21.13 27.84 11.24
C ARG A 281 20.55 26.66 10.44
N ILE A 282 21.36 25.62 10.22
CA ILE A 282 20.91 24.37 9.57
C ILE A 282 19.87 23.67 10.45
N GLY A 283 20.02 23.70 11.78
CA GLY A 283 19.05 23.16 12.73
C GLY A 283 17.71 23.90 12.72
N ILE A 284 17.72 25.22 12.53
CA ILE A 284 16.51 26.05 12.37
C ILE A 284 15.84 25.77 11.02
N GLU A 285 16.59 25.75 9.92
CA GLU A 285 16.08 25.43 8.59
C GLU A 285 15.49 24.02 8.53
N ARG A 286 16.16 23.03 9.12
CA ARG A 286 15.65 21.65 9.21
C ARG A 286 14.40 21.56 10.09
N ALA A 287 14.36 22.23 11.24
CA ALA A 287 13.15 22.26 12.07
C ALA A 287 11.96 22.89 11.33
N GLY A 288 12.20 23.96 10.56
CA GLY A 288 11.21 24.57 9.68
C GLY A 288 10.69 23.59 8.62
N ALA A 289 11.59 22.91 7.91
CA ALA A 289 11.22 21.90 6.91
C ALA A 289 10.43 20.71 7.49
N GLN A 290 10.68 20.34 8.74
CA GLN A 290 9.92 19.29 9.42
C GLN A 290 8.51 19.76 9.79
N LEU A 291 8.37 21.03 10.23
CA LEU A 291 7.08 21.66 10.53
C LEU A 291 6.21 21.84 9.29
N GLU A 292 6.79 22.23 8.16
CA GLU A 292 6.06 22.34 6.88
C GLU A 292 5.47 21.00 6.42
N ARG A 293 6.11 19.89 6.79
CA ARG A 293 5.68 18.51 6.48
C ARG A 293 4.90 17.87 7.62
N ALA A 294 4.53 18.61 8.65
CA ALA A 294 3.78 18.08 9.79
C ALA A 294 2.30 17.99 9.45
N ASP A 295 1.68 16.84 9.70
CA ASP A 295 0.22 16.74 9.72
C ASP A 295 -0.33 17.24 11.06
N LEU A 296 0.41 17.01 12.15
CA LEU A 296 0.10 17.48 13.50
C LEU A 296 1.37 18.05 14.16
N VAL A 297 1.21 19.16 14.88
CA VAL A 297 2.30 19.77 15.66
C VAL A 297 1.94 19.77 17.14
N LEU A 298 2.79 19.17 17.98
CA LEU A 298 2.74 19.32 19.43
C LEU A 298 3.64 20.49 19.81
N TRP A 299 3.05 21.60 20.22
CA TRP A 299 3.79 22.81 20.61
C TRP A 299 4.02 22.86 22.12
N LEU A 300 5.28 22.73 22.52
CA LEU A 300 5.74 22.74 23.92
C LEU A 300 6.40 24.07 24.31
N GLY A 301 6.39 25.08 23.42
CA GLY A 301 6.97 26.40 23.69
C GLY A 301 5.98 27.38 24.35
N PRO A 302 6.36 28.67 24.45
CA PRO A 302 5.48 29.71 24.98
C PRO A 302 4.15 29.76 24.22
N GLU A 303 3.07 30.01 24.95
CA GLU A 303 1.73 30.05 24.39
C GLU A 303 1.60 31.12 23.29
N GLY A 304 0.99 30.76 22.16
CA GLY A 304 0.76 31.68 21.05
C GLY A 304 1.96 31.92 20.13
N GLU A 305 3.13 31.34 20.44
CA GLU A 305 4.31 31.37 19.56
C GLU A 305 4.41 30.14 18.63
N GLY A 306 3.49 29.18 18.76
CA GLY A 306 3.42 27.99 17.93
C GLY A 306 2.80 28.26 16.54
N PRO A 307 2.97 27.33 15.58
CA PRO A 307 2.31 27.43 14.29
C PRO A 307 0.78 27.34 14.43
N GLU A 308 0.06 27.92 13.47
CA GLU A 308 -1.41 27.89 13.45
C GLU A 308 -1.93 26.44 13.45
N GLY A 309 -2.93 26.17 14.28
CA GLY A 309 -3.50 24.82 14.42
C GLY A 309 -2.69 23.84 15.27
N ALA A 310 -1.57 24.26 15.87
CA ALA A 310 -0.80 23.42 16.78
C ALA A 310 -1.59 23.00 18.03
N ILE A 311 -1.26 21.82 18.55
CA ILE A 311 -1.76 21.32 19.82
C ILE A 311 -0.87 21.92 20.92
N GLU A 312 -1.44 22.84 21.69
CA GLU A 312 -0.78 23.51 22.80
C GLU A 312 -0.60 22.54 23.98
N VAL A 313 0.66 22.11 24.21
CA VAL A 313 1.01 21.17 25.29
C VAL A 313 1.81 21.92 26.36
N ALA A 314 1.31 21.90 27.60
CA ALA A 314 2.05 22.33 28.78
C ALA A 314 2.76 21.10 29.38
N ALA A 315 4.02 20.90 28.99
CA ALA A 315 4.85 19.80 29.46
C ALA A 315 5.52 20.12 30.81
N ARG A 316 6.08 19.09 31.47
CA ARG A 316 6.78 19.18 32.76
C ARG A 316 5.89 19.68 33.90
N ALA A 317 4.63 19.23 33.96
CA ALA A 317 3.68 19.60 35.02
C ALA A 317 4.10 19.21 36.46
N ASP A 318 5.15 18.41 36.60
CA ASP A 318 5.80 18.05 37.87
C ASP A 318 6.91 19.00 38.33
N ALA A 319 7.37 19.92 37.47
CA ALA A 319 8.50 20.77 37.79
C ALA A 319 8.11 22.00 38.64
N GLU A 320 9.03 22.47 39.49
CA GLU A 320 8.81 23.64 40.34
C GLU A 320 8.64 24.95 39.55
N ASP A 321 9.22 25.01 38.35
CA ASP A 321 9.12 26.10 37.38
C ASP A 321 7.96 25.92 36.39
N PHE A 322 7.00 25.03 36.68
CA PHE A 322 5.88 24.77 35.78
C PHE A 322 4.94 25.97 35.68
N GLU A 323 4.88 26.54 34.47
CA GLU A 323 3.87 27.53 34.11
C GLU A 323 2.76 26.89 33.28
N THR A 324 1.52 27.01 33.76
CA THR A 324 0.34 26.55 33.01
C THR A 324 0.01 27.57 31.91
N LYS A 325 -0.16 27.09 30.67
CA LYS A 325 -0.68 27.91 29.57
C LYS A 325 -2.19 28.17 29.77
N GLN A 326 -2.66 29.38 29.45
CA GLN A 326 -4.08 29.73 29.60
C GLN A 326 -4.98 28.92 28.66
N ALA A 327 -4.50 28.59 27.47
CA ALA A 327 -5.18 27.76 26.47
C ALA A 327 -4.43 26.44 26.20
N ALA A 328 -3.75 25.86 27.21
CA ALA A 328 -3.23 24.50 27.11
C ALA A 328 -4.37 23.53 26.75
N GLN A 329 -4.20 22.79 25.65
CA GLN A 329 -5.10 21.70 25.30
C GLN A 329 -4.76 20.46 26.13
N HIS A 330 -3.48 20.28 26.46
CA HIS A 330 -3.01 19.17 27.31
C HIS A 330 -1.97 19.66 28.32
N VAL A 331 -2.08 19.16 29.55
CA VAL A 331 -1.09 19.36 30.61
C VAL A 331 -0.49 18.01 30.97
N VAL A 332 0.82 17.85 30.76
CA VAL A 332 1.47 16.54 30.85
C VAL A 332 2.69 16.53 31.76
N SER A 333 2.87 15.44 32.48
CA SER A 333 4.08 15.13 33.22
C SER A 333 4.58 13.74 32.86
N VAL A 334 5.77 13.69 32.25
CA VAL A 334 6.43 12.42 31.88
C VAL A 334 6.88 11.65 33.11
N VAL A 335 7.21 12.34 34.20
CA VAL A 335 7.68 11.72 35.46
C VAL A 335 6.54 11.00 36.18
N THR A 336 5.36 11.61 36.24
CA THR A 336 4.21 11.05 36.95
C THR A 336 3.28 10.23 36.05
N GLY A 337 3.39 10.40 34.73
CA GLY A 337 2.46 9.84 33.74
C GLY A 337 1.15 10.62 33.59
N SER A 338 0.96 11.70 34.36
CA SER A 338 -0.28 12.49 34.31
C SER A 338 -0.48 13.13 32.94
N GLY A 339 -1.70 13.04 32.41
CA GLY A 339 -2.12 13.66 31.14
C GLY A 339 -1.60 12.98 29.86
N LEU A 340 -0.71 11.99 29.95
CA LEU A 340 -0.15 11.33 28.76
C LEU A 340 -1.22 10.54 27.98
N GLY A 341 -2.06 9.76 28.65
CA GLY A 341 -3.12 8.99 27.97
C GLY A 341 -4.17 9.87 27.30
N GLU A 342 -4.50 11.02 27.88
CA GLU A 342 -5.41 11.99 27.26
C GLU A 342 -4.80 12.63 26.00
N LEU A 343 -3.51 12.95 26.07
CA LEU A 343 -2.74 13.45 24.92
C LEU A 343 -2.67 12.39 23.80
N GLU A 344 -2.34 11.13 24.13
CA GLU A 344 -2.30 10.03 23.17
C GLU A 344 -3.64 9.82 22.48
N THR A 345 -4.73 9.82 23.25
CA THR A 345 -6.09 9.71 22.73
C THR A 345 -6.45 10.86 21.80
N ASP A 346 -6.04 12.11 22.12
CA ASP A 346 -6.27 13.27 21.25
C ASP A 346 -5.44 13.19 19.96
N ILE A 347 -4.17 12.80 20.05
CA ILE A 347 -3.29 12.58 18.88
C ILE A 347 -3.92 11.53 17.97
N ALA A 348 -4.28 10.36 18.52
CA ALA A 348 -4.89 9.29 17.75
C ALA A 348 -6.21 9.72 17.10
N ARG A 349 -7.08 10.43 17.84
CA ARG A 349 -8.35 10.96 17.30
C ARG A 349 -8.14 11.95 16.16
N ARG A 350 -7.21 12.90 16.29
CA ARG A 350 -6.92 13.89 15.24
C ARG A 350 -6.28 13.23 14.03
N ALA A 351 -5.30 12.37 14.23
CA ALA A 351 -4.68 11.59 13.17
C ALA A 351 -5.72 10.73 12.44
N ARG A 352 -6.67 10.12 13.16
CA ARG A 352 -7.76 9.34 12.55
C ARG A 352 -8.61 10.15 11.58
N SER A 353 -8.85 11.42 11.85
CA SER A 353 -9.73 12.28 11.05
C SER A 353 -9.19 12.61 9.65
N ILE A 354 -7.88 12.48 9.46
CA ILE A 354 -7.19 12.78 8.19
C ILE A 354 -6.77 11.51 7.42
N LEU A 355 -7.17 10.34 7.93
CA LEU A 355 -6.95 9.03 7.35
C LEU A 355 -8.25 8.46 6.74
N PRO A 356 -8.15 7.49 5.81
CA PRO A 356 -9.32 6.80 5.29
C PRO A 356 -10.15 6.16 6.40
N LYS A 357 -11.48 6.24 6.31
CA LYS A 357 -12.37 5.68 7.35
C LYS A 357 -12.28 4.15 7.36
N PRO A 358 -12.46 3.51 8.54
CA PRO A 358 -12.40 2.06 8.62
C PRO A 358 -13.65 1.51 7.94
N GLY A 359 -13.49 0.90 6.77
CA GLY A 359 -14.68 0.70 5.94
C GLY A 359 -14.43 0.92 4.48
N GLU A 360 -13.64 1.93 4.18
CA GLU A 360 -13.58 2.51 2.85
C GLU A 360 -12.36 1.95 2.10
N ALA A 361 -12.54 1.73 0.81
CA ALA A 361 -11.40 1.59 -0.09
C ALA A 361 -10.82 2.99 -0.30
N ALA A 362 -9.50 3.09 -0.12
CA ALA A 362 -8.73 4.30 -0.38
C ALA A 362 -7.94 4.12 -1.67
N LEU A 363 -7.89 5.18 -2.48
CA LEU A 363 -7.13 5.19 -3.72
C LEU A 363 -5.67 5.49 -3.42
N ASN A 364 -4.76 4.92 -4.20
CA ASN A 364 -3.37 5.36 -4.23
C ASN A 364 -3.17 6.50 -5.24
N ALA A 365 -2.01 7.15 -5.23
CA ALA A 365 -1.72 8.30 -6.08
C ALA A 365 -1.93 8.02 -7.58
N ARG A 366 -1.59 6.81 -8.04
CA ARG A 366 -1.78 6.38 -9.43
C ARG A 366 -3.25 6.20 -9.78
N GLN A 367 -4.01 5.57 -8.89
CA GLN A 367 -5.45 5.36 -9.05
C GLN A 367 -6.19 6.71 -9.00
N CYS A 368 -5.77 7.62 -8.11
CA CYS A 368 -6.25 9.01 -8.10
C CYS A 368 -5.97 9.70 -9.43
N ALA A 369 -4.75 9.61 -9.98
CA ALA A 369 -4.43 10.21 -11.28
C ALA A 369 -5.33 9.68 -12.40
N ALA A 370 -5.54 8.36 -12.48
CA ALA A 370 -6.44 7.77 -13.48
C ALA A 370 -7.90 8.22 -13.29
N ILE A 371 -8.40 8.30 -12.05
CA ILE A 371 -9.77 8.77 -11.80
C ILE A 371 -9.91 10.27 -12.08
N SER A 372 -8.89 11.08 -11.79
CA SER A 372 -8.86 12.50 -12.16
C SER A 372 -8.88 12.68 -13.68
N GLU A 373 -8.06 11.93 -14.43
CA GLU A 373 -8.09 11.97 -15.90
C GLU A 373 -9.47 11.63 -16.46
N ALA A 374 -10.15 10.62 -15.92
CA ALA A 374 -11.53 10.29 -16.30
C ALA A 374 -12.51 11.41 -15.93
N THR A 375 -12.36 12.01 -14.75
CA THR A 375 -13.22 13.09 -14.26
C THR A 375 -13.07 14.34 -15.12
N ASP A 376 -11.84 14.68 -15.53
CA ASP A 376 -11.51 15.83 -16.38
C ASP A 376 -12.06 15.63 -17.79
N ALA A 377 -11.91 14.44 -18.37
CA ALA A 377 -12.51 14.11 -19.67
C ALA A 377 -14.05 14.24 -19.65
N LEU A 378 -14.69 13.70 -18.61
CA LEU A 378 -16.15 13.86 -18.45
C LEU A 378 -16.55 15.32 -18.17
N ALA A 379 -15.69 16.12 -17.55
CA ALA A 379 -15.94 17.54 -17.29
C ALA A 379 -15.84 18.40 -18.56
N ALA A 380 -15.09 17.95 -19.57
CA ALA A 380 -14.95 18.62 -20.86
C ALA A 380 -16.18 18.45 -21.77
N ILE A 381 -17.13 17.57 -21.41
CA ILE A 381 -18.37 17.36 -22.17
C ILE A 381 -19.41 18.43 -21.79
N GLU A 382 -19.77 19.28 -22.76
CA GLU A 382 -20.76 20.35 -22.60
C GLU A 382 -22.03 20.12 -23.45
N GLN A 383 -23.15 20.69 -23.01
CA GLN A 383 -24.39 20.69 -23.79
C GLN A 383 -24.21 21.49 -25.08
N GLY A 384 -24.63 20.91 -26.21
CA GLY A 384 -24.49 21.53 -27.54
C GLY A 384 -23.09 21.37 -28.16
N GLN A 385 -22.20 20.59 -27.53
CA GLN A 385 -20.92 20.20 -28.11
C GLN A 385 -21.13 19.23 -29.29
N ASP A 386 -20.18 19.25 -30.23
CA ASP A 386 -20.11 18.31 -31.33
C ASP A 386 -19.98 16.85 -30.83
N PHE A 387 -20.78 15.94 -31.42
CA PHE A 387 -20.86 14.55 -30.99
C PHE A 387 -19.54 13.78 -31.16
N LEU A 388 -18.72 14.14 -32.15
CA LEU A 388 -17.41 13.51 -32.34
C LEU A 388 -16.44 13.90 -31.23
N ALA A 389 -16.47 15.16 -30.80
CA ALA A 389 -15.72 15.61 -29.64
C ALA A 389 -16.21 14.93 -28.34
N MET A 390 -17.53 14.81 -28.16
CA MET A 390 -18.11 14.09 -27.01
C MET A 390 -17.69 12.60 -26.98
N GLY A 391 -17.71 11.92 -28.13
CA GLY A 391 -17.27 10.53 -28.26
C GLY A 391 -15.80 10.36 -27.90
N GLU A 392 -14.94 11.30 -28.28
CA GLU A 392 -13.52 11.30 -27.92
C GLU A 392 -13.30 11.46 -26.41
N GLU A 393 -14.02 12.36 -25.73
CA GLU A 393 -13.93 12.52 -24.28
C GLU A 393 -14.37 11.26 -23.52
N LEU A 394 -15.48 10.62 -23.94
CA LEU A 394 -15.91 9.34 -23.38
C LEU A 394 -14.86 8.24 -23.62
N ARG A 395 -14.19 8.26 -24.77
CA ARG A 395 -13.08 7.35 -25.07
C ARG A 395 -11.86 7.60 -24.19
N LEU A 396 -11.56 8.85 -23.84
CA LEU A 396 -10.48 9.20 -22.91
C LEU A 396 -10.80 8.72 -21.49
N ALA A 397 -12.01 8.97 -21.00
CA ALA A 397 -12.47 8.46 -19.71
C ALA A 397 -12.38 6.93 -19.63
N ARG A 398 -12.80 6.21 -20.68
CA ARG A 398 -12.67 4.75 -20.74
C ARG A 398 -11.21 4.27 -20.67
N ARG A 399 -10.30 4.93 -21.39
CA ARG A 399 -8.87 4.58 -21.36
C ARG A 399 -8.28 4.73 -19.96
N ALA A 400 -8.70 5.74 -19.21
CA ALA A 400 -8.25 5.93 -17.84
C ALA A 400 -8.69 4.78 -16.92
N PHE A 401 -9.92 4.26 -17.07
CA PHE A 401 -10.35 3.05 -16.33
C PHE A 401 -9.60 1.79 -16.79
N ASP A 402 -9.36 1.63 -18.09
CA ASP A 402 -8.58 0.51 -18.61
C ASP A 402 -7.13 0.55 -18.05
N ALA A 403 -6.52 1.74 -17.90
CA ALA A 403 -5.22 1.93 -17.27
C ALA A 403 -5.25 1.68 -15.75
N LEU A 404 -6.33 2.06 -15.06
CA LEU A 404 -6.53 1.79 -13.63
C LEU A 404 -6.52 0.28 -13.35
N LEU A 405 -7.27 -0.49 -14.15
CA LEU A 405 -7.40 -1.94 -14.05
C LEU A 405 -6.21 -2.72 -14.63
N GLY A 406 -5.29 -2.06 -15.32
CA GLY A 406 -4.13 -2.68 -15.95
C GLY A 406 -4.37 -3.26 -17.35
N ARG A 407 -5.55 -3.04 -17.95
CA ARG A 407 -5.88 -3.47 -19.31
C ARG A 407 -5.12 -2.69 -20.39
N ALA A 408 -4.59 -1.51 -20.04
CA ALA A 408 -3.85 -0.62 -20.93
C ALA A 408 -2.53 -0.12 -20.29
N SER A 409 -1.81 -0.99 -19.57
CA SER A 409 -0.53 -0.65 -18.91
C SER A 409 0.70 -0.88 -19.78
N THR A 410 1.78 -0.13 -19.51
CA THR A 410 3.11 -0.34 -20.11
C THR A 410 3.95 -1.31 -19.29
N GLU A 411 4.89 -2.01 -19.93
CA GLU A 411 5.82 -2.91 -19.24
C GLU A 411 6.65 -2.20 -18.16
N ASP A 412 7.18 -1.00 -18.43
CA ASP A 412 7.98 -0.24 -17.46
C ASP A 412 7.22 0.05 -16.14
N MET A 413 5.91 0.32 -16.25
CA MET A 413 5.05 0.56 -15.10
C MET A 413 4.84 -0.72 -14.28
N LEU A 414 4.62 -1.85 -14.96
CA LEU A 414 4.50 -3.16 -14.31
C LEU A 414 5.82 -3.57 -13.65
N ASP A 415 6.96 -3.29 -14.27
CA ASP A 415 8.28 -3.52 -13.70
C ASP A 415 8.51 -2.70 -12.43
N ALA A 416 8.19 -1.40 -12.45
CA ALA A 416 8.30 -0.53 -11.29
C ALA A 416 7.40 -0.96 -10.12
N LEU A 417 6.21 -1.51 -10.43
CA LEU A 417 5.24 -1.98 -9.44
C LEU A 417 5.65 -3.32 -8.83
N PHE A 418 5.90 -4.33 -9.68
CA PHE A 418 6.24 -5.68 -9.22
C PHE A 418 7.65 -5.77 -8.64
N GLY A 419 8.59 -4.91 -9.09
CA GLY A 419 9.93 -4.84 -8.52
C GLY A 419 9.99 -4.42 -7.04
N ARG A 420 8.89 -3.84 -6.50
CA ARG A 420 8.76 -3.49 -5.08
C ARG A 420 8.31 -4.66 -4.19
N PHE A 421 7.84 -5.76 -4.78
CA PHE A 421 7.43 -6.94 -4.03
C PHE A 421 8.64 -7.79 -3.61
N CYS A 422 8.48 -8.58 -2.54
CA CYS A 422 9.52 -9.51 -2.12
C CYS A 422 9.69 -10.65 -3.14
N ILE A 423 10.89 -11.23 -3.22
CA ILE A 423 11.12 -12.47 -3.98
C ILE A 423 10.29 -13.60 -3.36
N GLY A 424 9.60 -14.38 -4.21
CA GLY A 424 8.73 -15.49 -3.79
C GLY A 424 7.30 -15.08 -3.41
N LYS A 425 6.95 -13.81 -3.59
CA LYS A 425 5.58 -13.31 -3.61
C LYS A 425 5.36 -12.51 -4.89
#